data_AF-A0A9E8QS70-F1
#
_entry.id   AF-A0A9E8QS70-F1
#
_cell.length_a   1.000
_cell.length_b   1.000
_cell.length_c   1.000
_cell.angle_alpha   90.00
_cell.angle_beta   90.00
_cell.angle_gamma   90.00
#
_symmetry.space_group_name_H-M   'P 1'
#
loop_
_entity.id
_entity.type
_entity.pdbx_description
1 polymer ?
#
loop_
_entity_poly.entity_id
_entity_poly.type
_entity_poly.pdbx_seq_one_letter_code
_entity_poly.pdbx_strand_id
1 'polypeptide(L)'
;MATIDSVRAVMAAEGLDDLAHVIDGDPANRTDCLVVTRRDDAWVSFSTDERAAVVDGSVRTYPSESEALEDFLVLLRLKKLLRDLQRERDLERAAMSLESLPAQMEAEGLNRVRFALGDVYLRRPDSFAVARRDGVWSTFHVDERAAVEERSLHTFPDEVSAVADFLDRLRSQHRKLEIRDELRDRRRRAGEPS
;
A
#
# COMPACT_ATOMS: atom_id res chain seq x y z
N MET A 1 -17.99 32.66 12.89
CA MET A 1 -17.09 33.44 12.01
C MET A 1 -15.69 32.99 12.34
N ALA A 2 -15.03 32.31 11.40
CA ALA A 2 -13.67 31.86 11.56
C ALA A 2 -12.70 33.05 11.52
N THR A 3 -11.74 33.03 12.44
CA THR A 3 -10.55 33.89 12.45
C THR A 3 -9.31 33.02 12.34
N ILE A 4 -8.19 33.60 11.91
CA ILE A 4 -6.89 32.89 11.84
C ILE A 4 -6.56 32.17 13.16
N ASP A 5 -6.75 32.82 14.30
CA ASP A 5 -6.47 32.23 15.61
C ASP A 5 -7.39 31.05 15.93
N SER A 6 -8.69 31.16 15.61
CA SER A 6 -9.63 30.05 15.80
C SER A 6 -9.30 28.86 14.90
N VAL A 7 -8.86 29.10 13.66
CA VAL A 7 -8.43 28.06 12.72
C VAL A 7 -7.17 27.37 13.22
N ARG A 8 -6.18 28.12 13.68
CA ARG A 8 -4.96 27.56 14.29
C ARG A 8 -5.26 26.69 15.51
N ALA A 9 -6.22 27.10 16.35
CA ALA A 9 -6.65 26.29 17.48
C ALA A 9 -7.28 24.95 17.04
N VAL A 10 -8.10 24.96 15.98
CA VAL A 10 -8.67 23.75 15.39
C VAL A 10 -7.58 22.86 14.78
N MET A 11 -6.62 23.46 14.07
CA MET A 11 -5.50 22.74 13.47
C MET A 11 -4.66 22.02 14.52
N ALA A 12 -4.34 22.68 15.63
CA ALA A 12 -3.62 22.07 16.74
C ALA A 12 -4.42 20.94 17.38
N ALA A 13 -5.72 21.14 17.62
CA ALA A 13 -6.58 20.11 18.21
C ALA A 13 -6.73 18.86 17.32
N GLU A 14 -6.70 19.04 15.99
CA GLU A 14 -6.86 17.95 15.02
C GLU A 14 -5.53 17.40 14.48
N GLY A 15 -4.39 17.96 14.90
CA GLY A 15 -3.06 17.59 14.38
C GLY A 15 -2.93 17.86 12.88
N LEU A 16 -3.44 19.00 12.40
CA LEU A 16 -3.30 19.48 11.02
C LEU A 16 -2.02 20.29 10.81
N ASP A 17 -1.35 20.71 11.88
CA ASP A 17 -0.12 21.53 11.82
C ASP A 17 1.04 20.81 11.12
N ASP A 18 1.06 19.47 11.15
CA ASP A 18 2.05 18.63 10.47
C ASP A 18 1.92 18.69 8.94
N LEU A 19 0.84 19.25 8.41
CA LEU A 19 0.66 19.43 6.98
C LEU A 19 1.28 20.75 6.53
N ALA A 20 2.01 20.73 5.42
CA ALA A 20 2.53 21.94 4.80
C ALA A 20 1.37 22.89 4.42
N HIS A 21 1.37 24.06 5.08
CA HIS A 21 0.35 25.09 4.90
C HIS A 21 0.93 26.51 5.09
N VAL A 22 0.20 27.51 4.57
CA VAL A 22 0.43 28.95 4.79
C VAL A 22 -0.92 29.64 5.01
N ILE A 23 -1.02 30.43 6.07
CA ILE A 23 -2.18 31.28 6.36
C ILE A 23 -1.69 32.72 6.46
N ASP A 24 -2.21 33.58 5.58
CA ASP A 24 -1.93 35.03 5.52
C ASP A 24 -0.43 35.35 5.56
N GLY A 25 0.33 34.68 4.69
CA GLY A 25 1.78 34.84 4.58
C GLY A 25 2.26 34.65 3.15
N ASP A 26 3.57 34.78 2.97
CA ASP A 26 4.23 34.57 1.68
C ASP A 26 4.42 33.07 1.40
N PRO A 27 3.79 32.52 0.34
CA PRO A 27 3.97 31.14 -0.05
C PRO A 27 5.22 30.92 -0.94
N ALA A 28 6.03 31.96 -1.20
CA ALA A 28 7.23 31.83 -2.02
C ALA A 28 8.12 30.67 -1.56
N ASN A 29 8.46 29.79 -2.50
CA ASN A 29 9.28 28.58 -2.29
C ASN A 29 8.66 27.51 -1.36
N ARG A 30 7.37 27.57 -1.05
CA ARG A 30 6.68 26.53 -0.28
C ARG A 30 6.18 25.45 -1.25
N THR A 31 6.77 24.27 -1.17
CA THR A 31 6.38 23.09 -1.95
C THR A 31 5.25 22.34 -1.27
N ASP A 32 4.43 21.64 -2.07
CA ASP A 32 3.36 20.74 -1.60
C ASP A 32 2.46 21.35 -0.53
N CYS A 33 2.16 22.65 -0.65
CA CYS A 33 1.59 23.46 0.42
C CYS A 33 0.14 23.85 0.09
N LEU A 34 -0.74 23.84 1.08
CA LEU A 34 -2.04 24.50 0.94
C LEU A 34 -1.94 25.93 1.48
N VAL A 35 -2.33 26.90 0.67
CA VAL A 35 -2.19 28.32 0.98
C VAL A 35 -3.57 28.95 1.07
N VAL A 36 -3.77 29.82 2.07
CA VAL A 36 -4.85 30.81 2.10
C VAL A 36 -4.23 32.17 2.41
N THR A 37 -4.46 33.16 1.55
CA THR A 37 -3.83 34.48 1.67
C THR A 37 -4.67 35.54 0.96
N ARG A 38 -4.38 36.81 1.23
CA ARG A 38 -5.04 37.95 0.56
C ARG A 38 -4.31 38.33 -0.72
N ARG A 39 -5.03 38.47 -1.83
CA ARG A 39 -4.54 38.98 -3.13
C ARG A 39 -5.59 39.90 -3.75
N ASP A 40 -5.17 41.08 -4.20
CA ASP A 40 -6.02 42.03 -4.95
C ASP A 40 -7.41 42.24 -4.32
N ASP A 41 -7.43 42.53 -3.02
CA ASP A 41 -8.62 42.73 -2.19
C ASP A 41 -9.58 41.54 -2.02
N ALA A 42 -9.19 40.35 -2.46
CA ALA A 42 -9.91 39.10 -2.20
C ALA A 42 -9.09 38.12 -1.36
N TRP A 43 -9.79 37.21 -0.68
CA TRP A 43 -9.16 36.05 -0.09
C TRP A 43 -9.06 34.95 -1.13
N VAL A 44 -7.89 34.32 -1.22
CA VAL A 44 -7.62 33.29 -2.23
C VAL A 44 -7.00 32.08 -1.54
N SER A 45 -7.45 30.89 -1.91
CA SER A 45 -6.79 29.63 -1.55
C SER A 45 -6.29 28.91 -2.79
N PHE A 46 -5.19 28.18 -2.66
CA PHE A 46 -4.61 27.35 -3.73
C PHE A 46 -3.61 26.34 -3.16
N SER A 47 -3.25 25.35 -3.96
CA SER A 47 -2.18 24.40 -3.63
C SER A 47 -0.92 24.67 -4.44
N THR A 48 0.24 24.39 -3.87
CA THR A 48 1.51 24.35 -4.61
C THR A 48 2.00 22.92 -4.81
N ASP A 49 2.75 22.69 -5.88
CA ASP A 49 3.37 21.41 -6.21
C ASP A 49 4.80 21.28 -5.62
N GLU A 50 5.51 20.23 -6.00
CA GLU A 50 6.88 19.95 -5.53
C GLU A 50 7.92 20.99 -5.99
N ARG A 51 7.54 21.88 -6.92
CA ARG A 51 8.36 22.97 -7.45
C ARG A 51 7.92 24.34 -6.92
N ALA A 52 7.03 24.35 -5.92
CA ALA A 52 6.38 25.54 -5.38
C ALA A 52 5.57 26.32 -6.43
N ALA A 53 5.21 25.69 -7.57
CA ALA A 53 4.32 26.28 -8.55
C ALA A 53 2.87 26.06 -8.14
N VAL A 54 1.99 27.01 -8.45
CA VAL A 54 0.56 26.87 -8.18
C VAL A 54 -0.02 25.76 -9.04
N VAL A 55 -0.70 24.80 -8.41
CA VAL A 55 -1.37 23.69 -9.10
C VAL A 55 -2.54 24.23 -9.92
N ASP A 56 -2.56 23.90 -11.21
CA ASP A 56 -3.62 24.31 -12.11
C ASP A 56 -5.00 23.82 -11.61
N GLY A 57 -6.02 24.67 -11.73
CA GLY A 57 -7.36 24.40 -11.22
C GLY A 57 -7.53 24.39 -9.68
N SER A 58 -6.47 24.64 -8.89
CA SER A 58 -6.58 24.68 -7.42
C SER A 58 -7.01 26.03 -6.85
N VAL A 59 -6.95 27.10 -7.65
CA VAL A 59 -7.21 28.47 -7.20
C VAL A 59 -8.69 28.70 -6.93
N ARG A 60 -9.00 29.22 -5.75
CA ARG A 60 -10.34 29.58 -5.30
C ARG A 60 -10.33 30.98 -4.71
N THR A 61 -11.38 31.76 -4.98
CA THR A 61 -11.51 33.13 -4.49
C THR A 61 -12.75 33.25 -3.63
N TYR A 62 -12.64 33.98 -2.52
CA TYR A 62 -13.69 34.12 -1.51
C TYR A 62 -13.95 35.60 -1.22
N PRO A 63 -15.21 35.96 -0.89
CA PRO A 63 -15.59 37.33 -0.59
C PRO A 63 -15.17 37.77 0.83
N SER A 64 -14.84 36.83 1.72
CA SER A 64 -14.50 37.12 3.12
C SER A 64 -13.41 36.20 3.67
N GLU A 65 -12.73 36.67 4.72
CA GLU A 65 -11.73 35.88 5.45
C GLU A 65 -12.35 34.62 6.06
N SER A 66 -13.52 34.78 6.70
CA SER A 66 -14.21 33.67 7.39
C SER A 66 -14.51 32.52 6.43
N GLU A 67 -15.02 32.82 5.23
CA GLU A 67 -15.33 31.80 4.23
C GLU A 67 -14.08 31.10 3.69
N ALA A 68 -13.02 31.87 3.43
CA ALA A 68 -11.75 31.31 2.97
C ALA A 68 -11.13 30.38 4.01
N LEU A 69 -11.17 30.78 5.29
CA LEU A 69 -10.65 30.01 6.41
C LEU A 69 -11.47 28.74 6.70
N GLU A 70 -12.80 28.80 6.55
CA GLU A 70 -13.68 27.64 6.70
C GLU A 70 -13.43 26.59 5.60
N ASP A 71 -13.36 27.00 4.33
CA ASP A 71 -13.03 26.08 3.22
C ASP A 71 -11.57 25.57 3.33
N PHE A 72 -10.63 26.41 3.76
CA PHE A 72 -9.24 26.01 3.99
C PHE A 72 -9.13 24.88 5.03
N LEU A 73 -9.89 24.93 6.13
CA LEU A 73 -9.94 23.82 7.10
C LEU A 73 -10.50 22.53 6.48
N VAL A 74 -11.54 22.62 5.65
CA VAL A 74 -12.09 21.47 4.93
C VAL A 74 -11.02 20.84 4.03
N LEU A 75 -10.28 21.67 3.28
CA LEU A 75 -9.21 21.22 2.39
C LEU A 75 -8.03 20.60 3.16
N LEU A 76 -7.64 21.16 4.32
CA LEU A 76 -6.61 20.55 5.18
C LEU A 76 -7.02 19.18 5.72
N ARG A 77 -8.26 19.04 6.18
CA ARG A 77 -8.78 17.74 6.66
C ARG A 77 -8.81 16.71 5.53
N LEU A 78 -9.20 17.11 4.32
CA LEU A 78 -9.15 16.23 3.15
C LEU A 78 -7.70 15.83 2.82
N LYS A 79 -6.75 16.78 2.86
CA LYS A 79 -5.33 16.50 2.66
C LYS A 79 -4.78 15.51 3.68
N LYS A 80 -5.17 15.64 4.96
CA LYS A 80 -4.82 14.67 6.02
C LYS A 80 -5.35 13.28 5.68
N LEU A 81 -6.64 13.18 5.35
CA LEU A 81 -7.28 11.92 5.00
C LEU A 81 -6.57 11.22 3.84
N LEU A 82 -6.25 11.96 2.77
CA LEU A 82 -5.55 11.40 1.62
C LEU A 82 -4.13 10.93 1.96
N ARG A 83 -3.39 11.68 2.78
CA ARG A 83 -2.06 11.27 3.28
C ARG A 83 -2.15 9.99 4.12
N ASP A 84 -3.13 9.90 5.00
CA ASP A 84 -3.28 8.78 5.91
C ASP A 84 -3.70 7.50 5.14
N LEU A 85 -4.62 7.62 4.17
CA LEU A 85 -4.96 6.53 3.24
C LEU A 85 -3.77 6.09 2.38
N GLN A 86 -2.96 7.04 1.90
CA GLN A 86 -1.76 6.75 1.15
C GLN A 86 -0.77 5.96 2.00
N ARG A 87 -0.58 6.36 3.26
CA ARG A 87 0.30 5.67 4.21
C ARG A 87 -0.20 4.27 4.54
N GLU A 88 -1.49 4.08 4.75
CA GLU A 88 -2.09 2.76 4.99
C GLU A 88 -1.83 1.84 3.80
N ARG A 89 -2.08 2.31 2.58
CA ARG A 89 -1.78 1.58 1.36
C ARG A 89 -0.30 1.23 1.22
N ASP A 90 0.59 2.14 1.57
CA ASP A 90 2.03 1.91 1.46
C ASP A 90 2.51 0.90 2.51
N LEU A 91 1.91 0.88 3.71
CA LEU A 91 2.15 -0.14 4.72
C LEU A 91 1.63 -1.51 4.28
N GLU A 92 0.42 -1.57 3.70
CA GLU A 92 -0.13 -2.81 3.14
C GLU A 92 0.76 -3.37 2.02
N ARG A 93 1.25 -2.50 1.12
CA ARG A 93 2.18 -2.88 0.06
C ARG A 93 3.53 -3.37 0.61
N ALA A 94 4.08 -2.69 1.61
CA ALA A 94 5.32 -3.11 2.25
C ALA A 94 5.16 -4.49 2.93
N ALA A 95 4.01 -4.74 3.57
CA ALA A 95 3.68 -6.03 4.14
C ALA A 95 3.49 -7.13 3.06
N MET A 96 3.09 -6.76 1.84
CA MET A 96 2.92 -7.66 0.69
C MET A 96 4.09 -7.55 -0.31
N SER A 97 5.31 -7.69 0.17
CA SER A 97 6.53 -7.70 -0.64
C SER A 97 7.25 -9.05 -0.55
N LEU A 98 8.15 -9.35 -1.49
CA LEU A 98 9.03 -10.51 -1.41
C LEU A 98 9.90 -10.52 -0.15
N GLU A 99 10.24 -9.34 0.37
CA GLU A 99 11.11 -9.19 1.54
C GLU A 99 10.39 -9.59 2.83
N SER A 100 9.11 -9.23 2.98
CA SER A 100 8.29 -9.58 4.14
C SER A 100 7.74 -11.01 4.09
N LEU A 101 7.69 -11.60 2.90
CA LEU A 101 7.06 -12.89 2.64
C LEU A 101 7.57 -14.05 3.52
N PRO A 102 8.89 -14.23 3.79
CA PRO A 102 9.37 -15.28 4.69
C PRO A 102 8.80 -15.19 6.11
N ALA A 103 8.75 -13.98 6.68
CA ALA A 103 8.22 -13.77 8.02
C ALA A 103 6.71 -14.06 8.09
N GLN A 104 5.97 -13.68 7.05
CA GLN A 104 4.55 -13.97 6.94
C GLN A 104 4.27 -15.47 6.81
N MET A 105 5.05 -16.18 5.98
CA MET A 105 4.96 -17.63 5.86
C MET A 105 5.26 -18.35 7.17
N GLU A 106 6.25 -17.87 7.93
CA GLU A 106 6.59 -18.40 9.24
C GLU A 106 5.45 -18.19 10.25
N ALA A 107 4.90 -16.98 10.31
CA ALA A 107 3.77 -16.64 11.19
C ALA A 107 2.51 -17.47 10.89
N GLU A 108 2.26 -17.80 9.62
CA GLU A 108 1.14 -18.64 9.18
C GLU A 108 1.45 -20.15 9.18
N GLY A 109 2.68 -20.55 9.53
CA GLY A 109 3.08 -21.96 9.56
C GLY A 109 3.20 -22.62 8.19
N LEU A 110 3.32 -21.84 7.11
CA LEU A 110 3.34 -22.33 5.72
C LEU A 110 4.67 -22.98 5.31
N ASN A 111 5.60 -23.17 6.26
CA ASN A 111 6.96 -23.69 6.08
C ASN A 111 7.02 -25.14 5.55
N ARG A 112 5.88 -25.86 5.53
CA ARG A 112 5.79 -27.23 5.02
C ARG A 112 5.78 -27.31 3.49
N VAL A 113 5.39 -26.24 2.81
CA VAL A 113 5.38 -26.18 1.34
C VAL A 113 6.75 -25.73 0.88
N ARG A 114 7.37 -26.44 -0.08
CA ARG A 114 8.64 -26.01 -0.68
C ARG A 114 8.42 -24.79 -1.55
N PHE A 115 9.24 -23.77 -1.36
CA PHE A 115 9.12 -22.54 -2.10
C PHE A 115 10.45 -21.92 -2.53
N ALA A 116 10.37 -21.04 -3.53
CA ALA A 116 11.47 -20.22 -4.01
C ALA A 116 11.02 -18.77 -4.24
N LEU A 117 11.82 -17.81 -3.79
CA LEU A 117 11.54 -16.38 -3.90
C LEU A 117 12.57 -15.73 -4.83
N GLY A 118 12.11 -14.94 -5.79
CA GLY A 118 12.96 -14.36 -6.83
C GLY A 118 13.71 -15.43 -7.62
N ASP A 119 14.87 -15.09 -8.17
CA ASP A 119 15.62 -15.96 -9.10
C ASP A 119 16.21 -17.23 -8.47
N VAL A 120 16.01 -17.43 -7.17
CA VAL A 120 16.44 -18.62 -6.44
C VAL A 120 15.72 -19.89 -6.93
N TYR A 121 14.58 -19.75 -7.62
CA TYR A 121 13.81 -20.88 -8.18
C TYR A 121 14.63 -21.74 -9.15
N LEU A 122 15.62 -21.17 -9.84
CA LEU A 122 16.53 -21.89 -10.74
C LEU A 122 17.37 -22.97 -10.03
N ARG A 123 17.45 -22.91 -8.70
CA ARG A 123 18.25 -23.82 -7.86
C ARG A 123 17.39 -24.63 -6.88
N ARG A 124 16.06 -24.50 -6.96
CA ARG A 124 15.11 -25.20 -6.07
C ARG A 124 14.10 -26.01 -6.89
N PRO A 125 14.43 -27.25 -7.27
CA PRO A 125 13.47 -28.14 -7.91
C PRO A 125 12.33 -28.49 -6.95
N ASP A 126 11.18 -28.88 -7.50
CA ASP A 126 9.98 -29.28 -6.76
C ASP A 126 9.55 -28.21 -5.75
N SER A 127 9.30 -27.00 -6.25
CA SER A 127 8.95 -25.86 -5.42
C SER A 127 7.95 -24.91 -6.08
N PHE A 128 7.15 -24.24 -5.24
CA PHE A 128 6.30 -23.15 -5.67
C PHE A 128 7.11 -21.85 -5.68
N ALA A 129 7.11 -21.12 -6.78
CA ALA A 129 7.95 -19.94 -6.96
C ALA A 129 7.12 -18.67 -7.22
N VAL A 130 7.61 -17.55 -6.69
CA VAL A 130 7.22 -16.20 -7.09
C VAL A 130 8.48 -15.43 -7.47
N ALA A 131 8.54 -14.93 -8.71
CA ALA A 131 9.72 -14.28 -9.25
C ALA A 131 9.38 -13.34 -10.41
N ARG A 132 10.32 -12.47 -10.77
CA ARG A 132 10.22 -11.62 -11.95
C ARG A 132 10.93 -12.28 -13.13
N ARG A 133 10.17 -12.78 -14.10
CA ARG A 133 10.66 -13.45 -15.31
C ARG A 133 10.45 -12.56 -16.52
N ASP A 134 11.51 -12.34 -17.30
CA ASP A 134 11.46 -11.51 -18.52
C ASP A 134 10.79 -10.14 -18.30
N GLY A 135 11.01 -9.56 -17.12
CA GLY A 135 10.45 -8.27 -16.71
C GLY A 135 9.03 -8.33 -16.11
N VAL A 136 8.38 -9.49 -16.09
CA VAL A 136 7.00 -9.70 -15.63
C VAL A 136 6.97 -10.46 -14.30
N TRP A 137 6.15 -10.03 -13.35
CA TRP A 137 5.95 -10.74 -12.09
C TRP A 137 5.13 -12.00 -12.31
N SER A 138 5.55 -13.13 -11.76
CA SER A 138 4.88 -14.40 -12.00
C SER A 138 4.92 -15.36 -10.82
N THR A 139 3.86 -16.16 -10.68
CA THR A 139 3.81 -17.33 -9.79
C THR A 139 3.73 -18.61 -10.62
N PHE A 140 4.45 -19.66 -10.22
CA PHE A 140 4.52 -20.92 -10.95
C PHE A 140 5.08 -22.05 -10.08
N HIS A 141 4.85 -23.30 -10.51
CA HIS A 141 5.51 -24.48 -9.99
C HIS A 141 6.77 -24.78 -10.80
N VAL A 142 7.83 -25.17 -10.09
CA VAL A 142 9.07 -25.69 -10.66
C VAL A 142 9.10 -27.18 -10.37
N ASP A 143 9.23 -27.98 -11.42
CA ASP A 143 9.25 -29.44 -11.31
C ASP A 143 10.58 -29.97 -10.73
N GLU A 144 10.69 -31.28 -10.58
CA GLU A 144 11.89 -31.96 -10.07
C GLU A 144 13.15 -31.73 -10.93
N ARG A 145 12.99 -31.30 -12.18
CA ARG A 145 14.07 -31.04 -13.14
C ARG A 145 14.46 -29.56 -13.18
N ALA A 146 13.93 -28.76 -12.26
CA ALA A 146 14.08 -27.31 -12.23
C ALA A 146 13.46 -26.61 -13.46
N ALA A 147 12.53 -27.26 -14.17
CA ALA A 147 11.77 -26.67 -15.26
C ALA A 147 10.46 -26.06 -14.76
N VAL A 148 10.08 -24.93 -15.34
CA VAL A 148 8.79 -24.29 -15.02
C VAL A 148 7.65 -25.10 -15.64
N GLU A 149 6.65 -25.42 -14.84
CA GLU A 149 5.40 -25.99 -15.33
C GLU A 149 4.52 -24.90 -15.93
N GLU A 150 4.51 -24.77 -17.26
CA GLU A 150 3.76 -23.73 -17.99
C GLU A 150 2.27 -23.66 -17.61
N ARG A 151 1.63 -24.79 -17.27
CA ARG A 151 0.21 -24.83 -16.85
C ARG A 151 -0.05 -24.18 -15.49
N SER A 152 0.99 -23.99 -14.70
CA SER A 152 0.93 -23.37 -13.37
C SER A 152 1.30 -21.88 -13.40
N LEU A 153 1.81 -21.38 -14.53
CA LEU A 153 2.31 -20.02 -14.70
C LEU A 153 1.17 -19.02 -14.71
N HIS A 154 1.26 -18.03 -13.81
CA HIS A 154 0.35 -16.89 -13.75
C HIS A 154 1.19 -15.62 -13.70
N THR A 155 0.82 -14.64 -14.51
CA THR A 155 1.54 -13.37 -14.66
C THR A 155 0.75 -12.22 -14.05
N PHE A 156 1.46 -11.28 -13.45
CA PHE A 156 0.88 -10.18 -12.69
C PHE A 156 1.50 -8.83 -13.09
N PRO A 157 0.75 -7.73 -12.95
CA PRO A 157 1.24 -6.40 -13.31
C PRO A 157 2.31 -5.87 -12.34
N ASP A 158 2.28 -6.31 -11.09
CA ASP A 158 3.17 -5.86 -10.02
C ASP A 158 3.51 -6.98 -9.02
N GLU A 159 4.51 -6.71 -8.17
CA GLU A 159 5.01 -7.64 -7.16
C GLU A 159 3.93 -7.98 -6.13
N VAL A 160 3.17 -6.98 -5.68
CA VAL A 160 2.14 -7.12 -4.64
C VAL A 160 1.08 -8.13 -5.07
N SER A 161 0.61 -8.02 -6.30
CA SER A 161 -0.37 -8.93 -6.88
C SER A 161 0.16 -10.36 -6.99
N ALA A 162 1.44 -10.52 -7.38
CA ALA A 162 2.07 -11.84 -7.46
C ALA A 162 2.28 -12.46 -6.08
N VAL A 163 2.73 -11.68 -5.10
CA VAL A 163 2.93 -12.13 -3.70
C VAL A 163 1.60 -12.52 -3.06
N ALA A 164 0.53 -11.76 -3.30
CA ALA A 164 -0.81 -12.08 -2.82
C ALA A 164 -1.33 -13.42 -3.37
N ASP A 165 -1.29 -13.62 -4.71
CA ASP A 165 -1.67 -14.90 -5.32
C ASP A 165 -0.77 -16.05 -4.82
N PHE A 166 0.53 -15.80 -4.67
CA PHE A 166 1.48 -16.77 -4.17
C PHE A 166 1.11 -17.27 -2.77
N LEU A 167 0.81 -16.35 -1.83
CA LEU A 167 0.37 -16.68 -0.48
C LEU A 167 -0.93 -17.50 -0.48
N ASP A 168 -1.92 -17.10 -1.27
CA ASP A 168 -3.20 -17.82 -1.34
C ASP A 168 -3.01 -19.24 -1.85
N ARG A 169 -2.12 -19.45 -2.82
CA ARG A 169 -1.75 -20.79 -3.29
C ARG A 169 -1.03 -21.59 -2.24
N LEU A 170 -0.08 -21.00 -1.52
CA LEU A 170 0.62 -21.68 -0.43
C LEU A 170 -0.35 -22.11 0.68
N ARG A 171 -1.28 -21.24 1.08
CA ARG A 171 -2.36 -21.56 2.03
C ARG A 171 -3.22 -22.71 1.53
N SER A 172 -3.61 -22.69 0.25
CA SER A 172 -4.37 -23.78 -0.38
C SER A 172 -3.61 -25.10 -0.35
N GLN A 173 -2.31 -25.09 -0.65
CA GLN A 173 -1.46 -26.29 -0.63
C GLN A 173 -1.24 -26.81 0.80
N HIS A 174 -0.97 -25.90 1.74
CA HIS A 174 -0.86 -26.24 3.16
C HIS A 174 -2.13 -26.94 3.65
N ARG A 175 -3.30 -26.38 3.34
CA ARG A 175 -4.59 -26.97 3.69
C ARG A 175 -4.80 -28.37 3.09
N LYS A 176 -4.37 -28.58 1.85
CA LYS A 176 -4.43 -29.92 1.21
C LYS A 176 -3.52 -30.93 1.92
N LEU A 177 -2.35 -30.50 2.40
CA LEU A 177 -1.45 -31.36 3.17
C LEU A 177 -2.05 -31.74 4.53
N GLU A 178 -2.65 -30.77 5.25
CA GLU A 178 -3.37 -31.04 6.51
C GLU A 178 -4.47 -32.09 6.31
N ILE A 179 -5.32 -31.93 5.30
CA ILE A 179 -6.40 -32.87 5.00
C ILE A 179 -5.83 -34.27 4.69
N ARG A 180 -4.72 -34.35 3.95
CA ARG A 180 -4.07 -35.62 3.63
C ARG A 180 -3.53 -36.32 4.89
N ASP A 181 -2.94 -35.56 5.81
CA ASP A 181 -2.46 -36.08 7.10
C ASP A 181 -3.63 -36.59 7.94
N GLU A 182 -4.72 -35.81 8.06
CA GLU A 182 -5.94 -36.22 8.76
C GLU A 182 -6.53 -37.53 8.21
N LEU A 183 -6.59 -37.66 6.88
CA LEU A 183 -7.08 -38.87 6.22
C LEU A 183 -6.16 -40.07 6.48
N ARG A 184 -4.84 -39.86 6.45
CA ARG A 184 -3.86 -40.91 6.77
C ARG A 184 -4.01 -41.39 8.22
N ASP A 185 -4.20 -40.47 9.15
CA ASP A 185 -4.37 -40.79 10.57
C ASP A 185 -5.71 -41.48 10.87
N ARG A 186 -6.76 -41.17 10.11
CA ARG A 186 -8.03 -41.91 10.19
C ARG A 186 -7.87 -43.35 9.72
N ARG A 187 -7.19 -43.60 8.59
CA ARG A 187 -6.93 -44.95 8.09
C ARG A 187 -6.09 -45.78 9.06
N ARG A 188 -5.03 -45.17 9.62
CA ARG A 188 -4.20 -45.80 10.65
C ARG A 188 -5.01 -46.21 11.88
N ARG A 189 -5.91 -45.33 12.35
CA ARG A 189 -6.81 -45.63 13.48
C ARG A 189 -7.85 -46.69 13.16
N ALA A 190 -8.25 -46.81 11.89
CA ALA A 190 -9.17 -47.84 11.41
C ALA A 190 -8.49 -49.21 11.15
N GLY A 191 -7.15 -49.30 11.25
CA GLY A 191 -6.42 -50.55 11.03
C GLY A 191 -6.28 -50.94 9.55
N GLU A 192 -6.51 -50.02 8.62
CA GLU A 192 -6.33 -50.28 7.18
C GLU A 192 -4.84 -50.23 6.79
N PRO A 193 -4.34 -51.18 5.97
CA PRO A 193 -2.95 -51.16 5.51
C PRO A 193 -2.70 -49.95 4.59
N SER A 194 -1.48 -49.37 4.70
CA SER A 194 -1.02 -48.22 3.90
C SER A 194 -0.84 -48.54 2.43
#